data_AF-A0A3D2RWE9-F1
#
_entry.id   AF-A0A3D2RWE9-F1
#
_cell.length_a   1.000
_cell.length_b   1.000
_cell.length_c   1.000
_cell.angle_alpha   90.00
_cell.angle_beta   90.00
_cell.angle_gamma   90.00
#
_symmetry.space_group_name_H-M   'P 1'
#
loop_
_entity.id
_entity.type
_entity.pdbx_description
1 polymer ?
#
loop_
_entity_poly.entity_id
_entity_poly.type
_entity_poly.pdbx_seq_one_letter_code
_entity_poly.pdbx_strand_id
1 'polypeptide(L)'
;EYWDEKWDNYTYEVKGNAIEGAEGFLIMFRCRGLMQARGKALKKPPARMKNQKSSLEYWWNLGGWGNTRSKVESWGGIGGADSGDTIKYGDSYDIKIINTPKSYTVILNDKEVASVEDTSQDGVGRVGLATWSTAAKYDEVIVYGPDGPNLVSSREKVSTTWADIKSKLEQ
;
A
#
# COMPACT_ATOMS: atom_id res chain seq x y z
N GLU A 1 -13.23 -2.39 11.50
CA GLU A 1 -12.13 -1.76 12.25
C GLU A 1 -11.59 -0.59 11.45
N TYR A 2 -11.15 0.48 12.13
CA TYR A 2 -10.67 1.69 11.49
C TYR A 2 -9.16 1.75 11.62
N TRP A 3 -8.46 2.21 10.57
CA TRP A 3 -7.02 2.53 10.62
C TRP A 3 -6.66 3.37 11.86
N ASP A 4 -5.64 2.95 12.60
CA ASP A 4 -5.04 3.72 13.69
C ASP A 4 -4.10 4.78 13.10
N GLU A 5 -4.43 6.05 13.33
CA GLU A 5 -3.69 7.19 12.80
C GLU A 5 -2.33 7.40 13.48
N LYS A 6 -1.94 6.53 14.43
CA LYS A 6 -0.60 6.49 15.01
C LYS A 6 0.30 5.45 14.36
N TRP A 7 -0.24 4.61 13.47
CA TRP A 7 0.54 3.53 12.89
C TRP A 7 1.53 4.07 11.85
N ASP A 8 2.82 3.89 12.16
CA ASP A 8 3.98 4.47 11.47
C ASP A 8 5.07 3.45 11.13
N ASN A 9 4.94 2.24 11.64
CA ASN A 9 5.87 1.13 11.42
C ASN A 9 5.07 -0.11 11.00
N TYR A 10 5.18 -0.47 9.71
CA TYR A 10 4.45 -1.58 9.12
C TYR A 10 5.12 -2.09 7.84
N THR A 11 4.78 -3.31 7.47
CA THR A 11 5.03 -3.85 6.14
C THR A 11 3.71 -3.99 5.39
N TYR A 12 3.70 -3.61 4.13
CA TYR A 12 2.56 -3.64 3.23
C TYR A 12 2.91 -4.48 2.00
N GLU A 13 2.23 -5.61 1.83
CA GLU A 13 2.41 -6.55 0.73
C GLU A 13 1.16 -6.60 -0.15
N VAL A 14 1.37 -6.64 -1.47
CA VAL A 14 0.31 -6.68 -2.47
C VAL A 14 0.78 -7.53 -3.65
N LYS A 15 -0.09 -8.40 -4.17
CA LYS A 15 0.07 -8.92 -5.52
C LYS A 15 -0.66 -8.04 -6.51
N GLY A 16 0.07 -7.49 -7.47
CA GLY A 16 -0.45 -6.55 -8.46
C GLY A 16 -0.29 -7.08 -9.88
N ASN A 17 -1.26 -6.78 -10.73
CA ASN A 17 -1.18 -7.05 -12.16
C ASN A 17 -1.76 -5.86 -12.94
N ALA A 18 -1.01 -5.38 -13.93
CA ALA A 18 -1.55 -4.45 -14.92
C ALA A 18 -2.21 -5.24 -16.06
N ILE A 19 -3.40 -4.80 -16.47
CA ILE A 19 -4.22 -5.46 -17.49
C ILE A 19 -4.09 -4.72 -18.82
N GLU A 20 -4.25 -3.40 -18.81
CA GLU A 20 -4.12 -2.51 -19.96
C GLU A 20 -3.91 -1.07 -19.49
N GLY A 21 -3.44 -0.18 -20.36
CA GLY A 21 -3.27 1.24 -20.04
C GLY A 21 -2.07 1.87 -20.71
N ALA A 22 -1.60 2.99 -20.16
CA ALA A 22 -0.37 3.64 -20.61
C ALA A 22 0.50 4.15 -19.45
N GLU A 23 0.07 3.94 -18.21
CA GLU A 23 0.65 4.56 -17.02
C GLU A 23 0.64 3.57 -15.85
N GLY A 24 0.81 4.06 -14.62
CA GLY A 24 0.99 3.17 -13.49
C GLY A 24 -0.26 2.68 -12.79
N PHE A 25 -0.11 1.49 -12.21
CA PHE A 25 -0.93 1.03 -11.11
C PHE A 25 -0.21 1.36 -9.80
N LEU A 26 -0.93 1.96 -8.85
CA LEU A 26 -0.35 2.75 -7.77
C LEU A 26 -0.51 2.08 -6.41
N ILE A 27 0.60 1.91 -5.69
CA ILE A 27 0.60 1.43 -4.30
C ILE A 27 0.78 2.63 -3.38
N MET A 28 -0.29 2.99 -2.65
CA MET A 28 -0.30 4.17 -1.80
C MET A 28 0.06 3.84 -0.36
N PHE A 29 0.86 4.69 0.28
CA PHE A 29 1.30 4.55 1.66
C PHE A 29 1.46 5.92 2.33
N ARG A 30 1.58 5.97 3.67
CA ARG A 30 1.69 7.21 4.47
C ARG A 30 0.61 8.28 4.16
N CYS A 31 -0.56 7.87 3.66
CA CYS A 31 -1.57 8.82 3.21
C CYS A 31 -2.32 9.45 4.39
N ARG A 32 -2.33 10.78 4.47
CA ARG A 32 -3.01 11.56 5.52
C ARG A 32 -3.77 12.75 4.93
N GLY A 33 -4.79 13.17 5.66
CA GLY A 33 -5.61 14.30 5.27
C GLY A 33 -6.78 13.94 4.39
N LEU A 34 -7.39 15.02 3.90
CA LEU A 34 -8.37 14.98 2.83
C LEU A 34 -7.59 14.71 1.54
N MET A 35 -7.75 13.50 0.99
CA MET A 35 -7.23 13.22 -0.35
C MET A 35 -7.91 14.18 -1.32
N GLN A 36 -7.13 14.77 -2.23
CA GLN A 36 -7.73 15.65 -3.23
C GLN A 36 -8.70 14.84 -4.10
N ALA A 37 -9.87 15.43 -4.39
CA ALA A 37 -10.80 14.79 -5.29
C ALA A 37 -10.19 14.73 -6.69
N ARG A 38 -9.82 13.53 -7.15
CA ARG A 38 -9.44 13.27 -8.54
C ARG A 38 -10.65 12.72 -9.29
N GLY A 39 -11.48 13.59 -9.84
CA GLY A 39 -12.69 13.22 -10.59
C GLY A 39 -13.97 13.20 -9.75
N LYS A 40 -14.65 12.04 -9.67
CA LYS A 40 -15.93 11.92 -8.93
C LYS A 40 -15.73 12.28 -7.45
N ALA A 41 -16.70 13.01 -6.90
CA ALA A 41 -16.67 13.39 -5.50
C ALA A 41 -16.56 12.16 -4.59
N LEU A 42 -15.57 12.17 -3.70
CA LEU A 42 -15.45 11.17 -2.65
C LEU A 42 -16.61 11.30 -1.67
N LYS A 43 -17.01 10.19 -1.04
CA LYS A 43 -17.91 10.24 0.12
C LYS A 43 -17.33 11.20 1.16
N LYS A 44 -18.21 11.93 1.85
CA LYS A 44 -17.80 12.90 2.87
C LYS A 44 -16.84 12.23 3.86
N PRO A 45 -15.63 12.77 4.05
CA PRO A 45 -14.64 12.15 4.92
C PRO A 45 -15.13 12.21 6.38
N PRO A 46 -14.76 11.21 7.21
CA PRO A 46 -15.12 11.19 8.61
C PRO A 46 -14.53 12.40 9.33
N ALA A 47 -15.23 12.89 10.36
CA ALA A 47 -14.87 14.13 11.05
C ALA A 47 -13.41 14.18 11.54
N ARG A 48 -12.84 13.03 11.93
CA ARG A 48 -11.43 12.89 12.35
C ARG A 48 -10.42 13.38 11.31
N MET A 49 -10.73 13.30 10.01
CA MET A 49 -9.81 13.74 8.95
C MET A 49 -9.79 15.27 8.73
N LYS A 50 -10.75 16.02 9.28
CA LYS A 50 -10.83 17.48 9.07
C LYS A 50 -9.66 18.25 9.65
N ASN A 51 -9.07 17.75 10.72
CA ASN A 51 -7.97 18.41 11.44
C ASN A 51 -6.59 17.95 10.96
N GLN A 52 -6.53 17.06 9.96
CA GLN A 52 -5.28 16.57 9.39
C GLN A 52 -4.76 17.54 8.31
N LYS A 53 -3.43 17.63 8.17
CA LYS A 53 -2.75 18.32 7.06
C LYS A 53 -3.36 17.84 5.73
N SER A 54 -3.77 18.77 4.87
CA SER A 54 -4.35 18.42 3.58
C SER A 54 -3.30 17.79 2.66
N SER A 55 -3.69 16.74 1.94
CA SER A 55 -2.97 16.22 0.77
C SER A 55 -1.58 15.60 1.02
N LEU A 56 -1.32 14.95 2.16
CA LEU A 56 -0.11 14.12 2.28
C LEU A 56 -0.35 12.76 1.61
N GLU A 57 0.32 12.54 0.50
CA GLU A 57 0.16 11.33 -0.31
C GLU A 57 1.53 10.82 -0.74
N TYR A 58 1.76 9.52 -0.63
CA TYR A 58 2.90 8.83 -1.24
C TYR A 58 2.32 7.70 -2.08
N TRP A 59 2.88 7.52 -3.28
CA TRP A 59 2.51 6.40 -4.12
C TRP A 59 3.71 5.89 -4.89
N TRP A 60 3.85 4.57 -4.91
CA TRP A 60 4.73 3.91 -5.85
C TRP A 60 4.00 3.75 -7.18
N ASN A 61 4.42 4.52 -8.17
CA ASN A 61 3.94 4.46 -9.54
C ASN A 61 4.70 3.36 -10.29
N LEU A 62 4.09 2.19 -10.42
CA LEU A 62 4.66 1.03 -11.13
C LEU A 62 4.21 1.05 -12.58
N GLY A 63 5.14 1.19 -13.52
CA GLY A 63 4.83 1.31 -14.95
C GLY A 63 4.36 2.72 -15.36
N GLY A 64 4.84 3.77 -14.69
CA GLY A 64 4.53 5.15 -15.06
C GLY A 64 5.28 5.63 -16.31
N TRP A 65 4.96 6.87 -16.74
CA TRP A 65 5.60 7.57 -17.86
C TRP A 65 5.60 6.74 -19.14
N GLY A 66 4.43 6.23 -19.56
CA GLY A 66 4.34 5.40 -20.77
C GLY A 66 4.88 3.98 -20.56
N ASN A 67 4.75 3.42 -19.34
CA ASN A 67 5.33 2.13 -18.95
C ASN A 67 6.86 2.03 -19.05
N THR A 68 7.57 3.17 -18.99
CA THR A 68 9.02 3.19 -19.21
C THR A 68 9.85 3.14 -17.93
N ARG A 69 9.22 3.39 -16.77
CA ARG A 69 9.91 3.37 -15.47
C ARG A 69 8.93 3.23 -14.32
N SER A 70 9.49 3.02 -13.12
CA SER A 70 8.75 2.98 -11.88
C SER A 70 9.39 3.90 -10.84
N LYS A 71 8.56 4.67 -10.13
CA LYS A 71 9.05 5.70 -9.19
C LYS A 71 8.10 5.91 -8.02
N VAL A 72 8.65 6.18 -6.84
CA VAL A 72 7.86 6.71 -5.72
C VAL A 72 7.74 8.23 -5.86
N GLU A 73 6.50 8.68 -5.96
CA GLU A 73 6.15 10.10 -5.96
C GLU A 73 5.46 10.47 -4.64
N SER A 74 5.49 11.75 -4.29
CA SER A 74 4.83 12.25 -3.09
C SER A 74 4.30 13.67 -3.27
N TRP A 75 3.19 13.96 -2.60
CA TRP A 75 2.74 15.31 -2.29
C TRP A 75 2.88 15.55 -0.79
N GLY A 76 3.61 16.61 -0.42
CA GLY A 76 3.78 17.01 0.98
C GLY A 76 4.82 16.22 1.77
N GLY A 77 5.49 15.25 1.13
CA GLY A 77 6.54 14.40 1.69
C GLY A 77 7.76 14.27 0.76
N ILE A 78 8.56 13.23 0.97
CA ILE A 78 9.78 12.95 0.19
C ILE A 78 9.53 11.74 -0.73
N GLY A 79 9.46 12.00 -2.04
CA GLY A 79 9.47 10.94 -3.06
C GLY A 79 10.88 10.38 -3.32
N GLY A 80 10.99 9.37 -4.18
CA GLY A 80 12.28 8.72 -4.47
C GLY A 80 12.15 7.46 -5.32
N ALA A 81 13.08 6.52 -5.15
CA ALA A 81 13.06 5.19 -5.78
C ALA A 81 12.78 5.22 -7.31
N ASP A 82 13.45 6.12 -8.04
CA ASP A 82 13.34 6.24 -9.50
C ASP A 82 14.17 5.12 -10.15
N SER A 83 13.49 4.14 -10.74
CA SER A 83 14.07 2.91 -11.25
C SER A 83 13.67 2.68 -12.70
N GLY A 84 14.52 1.99 -13.46
CA GLY A 84 14.18 1.53 -14.82
C GLY A 84 13.27 0.31 -14.84
N ASP A 85 12.70 -0.11 -13.70
CA ASP A 85 11.80 -1.25 -13.64
C ASP A 85 10.50 -0.92 -14.39
N THR A 86 10.12 -1.80 -15.33
CA THR A 86 8.93 -1.66 -16.18
C THR A 86 7.92 -2.75 -15.88
N ILE A 87 6.67 -2.49 -16.26
CA ILE A 87 5.54 -3.40 -16.04
C ILE A 87 5.06 -3.93 -17.39
N LYS A 88 4.81 -5.24 -17.44
CA LYS A 88 4.23 -5.94 -18.58
C LYS A 88 2.80 -6.34 -18.25
N TYR A 89 1.92 -6.23 -19.24
CA TYR A 89 0.53 -6.62 -19.06
C TYR A 89 0.40 -8.14 -18.91
N GLY A 90 -0.46 -8.55 -17.99
CA GLY A 90 -0.68 -9.98 -17.68
C GLY A 90 0.31 -10.59 -16.68
N ASP A 91 1.46 -9.95 -16.44
CA ASP A 91 2.43 -10.41 -15.44
C ASP A 91 1.95 -10.08 -14.02
N SER A 92 2.11 -11.04 -13.09
CA SER A 92 1.87 -10.82 -11.67
C SER A 92 3.15 -10.33 -11.00
N TYR A 93 3.03 -9.32 -10.15
CA TYR A 93 4.14 -8.72 -9.41
C TYR A 93 3.90 -8.85 -7.91
N ASP A 94 4.92 -9.31 -7.19
CA ASP A 94 4.97 -9.29 -5.74
C ASP A 94 5.54 -7.94 -5.30
N ILE A 95 4.73 -7.15 -4.62
CA ILE A 95 5.06 -5.77 -4.28
C ILE A 95 5.07 -5.64 -2.77
N LYS A 96 6.15 -5.06 -2.24
CA LYS A 96 6.32 -4.88 -0.80
C LYS A 96 6.87 -3.50 -0.48
N ILE A 97 6.26 -2.88 0.53
CA ILE A 97 6.72 -1.62 1.12
C ILE A 97 6.98 -1.89 2.60
N ILE A 98 8.21 -1.66 3.04
CA ILE A 98 8.58 -1.65 4.46
C ILE A 98 8.63 -0.19 4.88
N ASN A 99 7.75 0.19 5.80
CA ASN A 99 7.60 1.55 6.27
C ASN A 99 8.06 1.69 7.71
N THR A 100 8.90 2.69 8.00
CA THR A 100 9.31 3.07 9.36
C THR A 100 9.10 4.56 9.60
N PRO A 101 9.20 5.08 10.84
CA PRO A 101 9.07 6.51 11.08
C PRO A 101 10.08 7.40 10.34
N LYS A 102 11.21 6.83 9.90
CA LYS A 102 12.35 7.59 9.33
C LYS A 102 12.71 7.22 7.90
N SER A 103 12.13 6.15 7.36
CA SER A 103 12.45 5.67 6.02
C SER A 103 11.36 4.76 5.46
N TYR A 104 11.39 4.56 4.16
CA TYR A 104 10.65 3.49 3.51
C TYR A 104 11.55 2.72 2.54
N THR A 105 11.30 1.43 2.42
CA THR A 105 11.97 0.55 1.46
C THR A 105 10.93 -0.06 0.53
N VAL A 106 11.20 -0.03 -0.76
CA VAL A 106 10.33 -0.59 -1.79
C VAL A 106 11.00 -1.78 -2.46
N ILE A 107 10.26 -2.88 -2.58
CA ILE A 107 10.74 -4.18 -3.06
C ILE A 107 9.76 -4.67 -4.12
N LEU A 108 10.29 -5.09 -5.28
CA LEU A 108 9.54 -5.64 -6.41
C LEU A 108 10.09 -7.04 -6.73
N ASN A 109 9.24 -8.06 -6.71
CA ASN A 109 9.62 -9.46 -6.96
C ASN A 109 10.85 -9.88 -6.13
N ASP A 110 10.76 -9.66 -4.80
CA ASP A 110 11.82 -9.93 -3.81
C ASP A 110 13.15 -9.17 -4.00
N LYS A 111 13.24 -8.30 -5.01
CA LYS A 111 14.40 -7.43 -5.23
C LYS A 111 14.13 -6.06 -4.60
N GLU A 112 14.99 -5.65 -3.66
CA GLU A 112 15.00 -4.28 -3.17
C GLU A 112 15.28 -3.32 -4.33
N VAL A 113 14.36 -2.38 -4.56
CA VAL A 113 14.50 -1.34 -5.57
C VAL A 113 15.22 -0.14 -4.99
N ALA A 114 14.79 0.32 -3.81
CA ALA A 114 15.46 1.38 -3.06
C ALA A 114 15.00 1.44 -1.60
N SER A 115 15.89 1.94 -0.74
CA SER A 115 15.58 2.44 0.60
C SER A 115 15.78 3.96 0.62
N VAL A 116 14.75 4.69 1.05
CA VAL A 116 14.71 6.16 1.05
C VAL A 116 14.51 6.68 2.46
N GLU A 117 15.41 7.56 2.91
CA GLU A 117 15.25 8.28 4.16
C GLU A 117 14.18 9.37 4.02
N ASP A 118 13.24 9.39 4.97
CA ASP A 118 12.22 10.43 5.09
C ASP A 118 11.79 10.57 6.55
N THR A 119 12.34 11.60 7.20
CA THR A 119 12.06 12.01 8.57
C THR A 119 11.05 13.17 8.65
N SER A 120 10.43 13.57 7.52
CA SER A 120 9.65 14.81 7.44
C SER A 120 8.20 14.67 7.92
N GLN A 121 7.64 13.45 7.93
CA GLN A 121 6.22 13.18 8.24
C GLN A 121 6.02 12.03 9.24
N ASP A 122 7.06 11.62 9.95
CA ASP A 122 7.04 10.57 11.00
C ASP A 122 6.59 9.18 10.53
N GLY A 123 6.54 8.92 9.23
CA GLY A 123 6.11 7.64 8.67
C GLY A 123 4.64 7.26 8.88
N VAL A 124 3.84 8.16 9.46
CA VAL A 124 2.43 7.92 9.77
C VAL A 124 1.56 8.03 8.51
N GLY A 125 0.60 7.12 8.36
CA GLY A 125 -0.54 7.33 7.47
C GLY A 125 -1.09 6.07 6.86
N ARG A 126 -2.27 6.19 6.26
CA ARG A 126 -3.03 5.08 5.67
C ARG A 126 -2.31 4.50 4.46
N VAL A 127 -2.56 3.22 4.20
CA VAL A 127 -2.25 2.58 2.91
C VAL A 127 -3.47 2.61 1.99
N GLY A 128 -3.23 2.43 0.69
CA GLY A 128 -4.28 2.37 -0.30
C GLY A 128 -3.79 1.82 -1.63
N LEU A 129 -4.73 1.73 -2.57
CA LEU A 129 -4.51 1.28 -3.94
C LEU A 129 -5.21 2.26 -4.86
N ALA A 130 -4.56 2.60 -5.96
CA ALA A 130 -5.12 3.48 -6.97
C ALA A 130 -4.60 3.10 -8.36
N THR A 131 -5.13 3.72 -9.40
CA THR A 131 -4.59 3.59 -10.75
C THR A 131 -4.54 4.95 -11.42
N TRP A 132 -3.65 5.09 -12.38
CA TRP A 132 -3.60 6.25 -13.27
C TRP A 132 -3.55 5.75 -14.71
N SER A 133 -4.56 6.08 -15.51
CA SER A 133 -4.70 5.67 -16.92
C SER A 133 -4.36 4.19 -17.21
N THR A 134 -4.63 3.31 -16.24
CA THR A 134 -4.31 1.88 -16.27
C THR A 134 -5.39 1.10 -15.55
N ALA A 135 -5.82 0.01 -16.17
CA ALA A 135 -6.64 -1.02 -15.52
C ALA A 135 -5.71 -2.03 -14.85
N ALA A 136 -5.97 -2.32 -13.58
CA ALA A 136 -5.15 -3.23 -12.80
C ALA A 136 -6.00 -4.10 -11.88
N LYS A 137 -5.49 -5.29 -11.56
CA LYS A 137 -6.00 -6.15 -10.50
C LYS A 137 -5.03 -6.11 -9.31
N TYR A 138 -5.61 -6.04 -8.12
CA TYR A 138 -4.90 -6.20 -6.86
C TYR A 138 -5.45 -7.42 -6.13
N ASP A 139 -4.55 -8.23 -5.60
CA ASP A 139 -4.85 -9.44 -4.83
C ASP A 139 -3.90 -9.52 -3.62
N GLU A 140 -4.23 -10.39 -2.67
CA GLU A 140 -3.39 -10.67 -1.48
C GLU A 140 -2.87 -9.40 -0.78
N VAL A 141 -3.77 -8.46 -0.47
CA VAL A 141 -3.43 -7.19 0.19
C VAL A 141 -3.27 -7.43 1.69
N ILE A 142 -2.02 -7.42 2.18
CA ILE A 142 -1.68 -7.72 3.57
C ILE A 142 -0.91 -6.55 4.19
N VAL A 143 -1.31 -6.11 5.38
CA VAL A 143 -0.59 -5.09 6.16
C VAL A 143 -0.33 -5.65 7.54
N TYR A 144 0.90 -5.55 8.03
CA TYR A 144 1.28 -6.07 9.33
C TYR A 144 2.36 -5.22 10.00
N GLY A 145 2.43 -5.30 11.34
CA GLY A 145 3.41 -4.57 12.14
C GLY A 145 4.82 -5.16 12.04
N PRO A 146 5.81 -4.58 12.75
CA PRO A 146 7.19 -5.07 12.73
C PRO A 146 7.35 -6.50 13.26
N ASP A 147 6.40 -6.99 14.06
CA ASP A 147 6.39 -8.37 14.58
C ASP A 147 6.04 -9.43 13.51
N GLY A 148 5.76 -9.00 12.28
CA GLY A 148 5.39 -9.87 11.16
C GLY A 148 3.88 -10.03 11.00
N PRO A 149 3.44 -10.74 9.95
CA PRO A 149 2.03 -11.03 9.77
C PRO A 149 1.54 -11.89 10.95
N ASN A 150 0.31 -11.65 11.40
CA ASN A 150 -0.38 -12.57 12.30
C ASN A 150 -0.60 -13.89 11.54
N LEU A 151 0.43 -14.73 11.53
CA LEU A 151 0.35 -16.07 11.00
C LEU A 151 -0.54 -16.85 11.96
N VAL A 152 -1.78 -17.09 11.55
CA VAL A 152 -2.53 -18.22 12.11
C VAL A 152 -1.60 -19.42 11.96
N SER A 153 -1.24 -20.02 13.09
CA SER A 153 -0.33 -21.15 13.12
C SER A 153 -0.86 -22.23 12.17
N SER A 154 0.01 -23.07 11.59
CA SER A 154 -0.45 -24.17 10.71
C SER A 154 -1.50 -25.06 11.38
N ARG A 155 -1.52 -25.11 12.72
CA ARG A 155 -2.51 -25.79 13.57
C ARG A 155 -3.90 -25.13 13.57
N GLU A 156 -3.99 -23.84 13.35
CA GLU A 156 -5.25 -23.08 13.27
C GLU A 156 -5.79 -23.00 11.83
N LYS A 157 -4.96 -23.30 10.83
CA LYS A 157 -5.38 -23.46 9.43
C LYS A 157 -5.99 -24.84 9.12
N VAL A 158 -5.95 -25.78 10.08
CA VAL A 158 -6.56 -27.11 9.91
C VAL A 158 -8.08 -26.98 9.94
N SER A 159 -8.79 -27.65 9.02
CA SER A 159 -10.25 -27.58 8.88
C SER A 159 -11.00 -27.92 10.17
N THR A 160 -10.42 -28.74 11.04
CA THR A 160 -10.95 -29.07 12.36
C THR A 160 -10.99 -27.88 13.32
N THR A 161 -9.96 -27.03 13.31
CA THR A 161 -9.90 -25.85 14.18
C THR A 161 -10.93 -24.79 13.76
N TRP A 162 -11.19 -24.65 12.46
CA TRP A 162 -12.27 -23.78 11.95
C TRP A 162 -13.67 -24.29 12.30
N ALA A 163 -13.88 -25.61 12.31
CA ALA A 163 -15.12 -26.21 12.76
C ALA A 163 -15.36 -25.98 14.26
N ASP A 164 -14.31 -26.12 15.07
CA ASP A 164 -14.37 -25.89 16.53
C ASP A 164 -14.57 -24.42 16.92
N ILE A 165 -13.99 -23.48 16.15
CA ILE A 165 -14.21 -22.04 16.37
C ILE A 165 -15.68 -21.68 16.07
N LYS A 166 -16.25 -22.22 14.98
CA LYS A 166 -17.65 -21.96 14.63
C LYS A 166 -18.63 -22.56 15.64
N SER A 167 -18.39 -23.78 16.12
CA SER A 167 -19.28 -24.43 17.09
C SER A 167 -19.29 -23.74 18.46
N LYS A 168 -18.20 -23.08 18.85
CA LYS A 168 -18.10 -22.31 20.11
C LYS A 168 -18.72 -20.91 20.02
N LEU A 169 -18.93 -20.37 18.82
CA LEU A 169 -19.59 -19.08 18.62
C LEU A 169 -21.12 -19.20 18.58
N GLU A 170 -21.66 -20.42 18.49
CA GLU A 170 -23.09 -20.72 18.45
C GLU A 170 -23.67 -21.19 19.81
N GLN A 171 -22.91 -21.06 20.92
CA GLN A 171 -23.36 -21.29 22.30
C GLN A 171 -23.46 -19.97 23.07
#